data_AF-A0A0L8VW53-F1
#
_entry.id   AF-A0A0L8VW53-F1
#
_cell.length_a   1.000
_cell.length_b   1.000
_cell.length_c   1.000
_cell.angle_alpha   90.00
_cell.angle_beta   90.00
_cell.angle_gamma   90.00
#
_symmetry.space_group_name_H-M   'P 1'
#
loop_
_entity.id
_entity.type
_entity.pdbx_description
1 polymer ?
#
loop_
_entity_poly.entity_id
_entity_poly.type
_entity_poly.pdbx_seq_one_letter_code
_entity_poly.pdbx_strand_id
1 'polypeptide(L)'
;MNYLEGVGSKKGGGGIASESQFNLQRRKEVESLLSKGENVPYTFQDEKDDQVRSNPYIYKNHSGKLVCKLCNTMHMSWSSVERHLGGKKHGLNVLRRGISIEKSSLGREGQTTHDFRQQQKIIEAKQSLKNNGTIPVCKIATVKNPKNGSVGLAIQVNYSSEVKENSVDSDDKAKVPPLIRIVSGLELSDTKQKGKKFLVIAYEPLKILLLSYLQTKYYSAKTMTWTIITME
;
A
#
# COMPACT_ATOMS: atom_id res chain seq x y z
N MET A 1 53.09 -1.67 -26.16
CA MET A 1 52.04 -2.71 -26.13
C MET A 1 52.61 -3.91 -25.39
N ASN A 2 52.00 -4.34 -24.29
CA ASN A 2 52.41 -5.56 -23.56
C ASN A 2 51.63 -6.75 -24.12
N TYR A 3 52.33 -7.72 -24.71
CA TYR A 3 51.78 -8.89 -25.40
C TYR A 3 51.78 -10.16 -24.52
N LEU A 4 51.65 -10.01 -23.20
CA LEU A 4 51.83 -11.13 -22.25
C LEU A 4 50.52 -11.68 -21.65
N GLU A 5 49.39 -10.97 -21.78
CA GLU A 5 48.09 -11.45 -21.30
C GLU A 5 47.44 -12.38 -22.33
N GLY A 6 47.85 -13.65 -22.35
CA GLY A 6 47.17 -14.68 -23.16
C GLY A 6 48.03 -15.81 -23.73
N VAL A 7 49.35 -15.79 -23.51
CA VAL A 7 50.23 -16.89 -23.96
C VAL A 7 50.09 -18.07 -22.99
N GLY A 8 49.19 -19.00 -23.29
CA GLY A 8 49.05 -20.26 -22.54
C GLY A 8 47.63 -20.76 -22.29
N SER A 9 46.57 -20.05 -22.71
CA SER A 9 45.20 -20.56 -22.58
C SER A 9 44.97 -21.70 -23.58
N LYS A 10 44.74 -22.92 -23.06
CA LYS A 10 44.33 -24.08 -23.88
C LYS A 10 43.02 -23.75 -24.60
N LYS A 11 42.94 -24.08 -25.90
CA LYS A 11 41.69 -23.95 -26.69
C LYS A 11 40.54 -24.66 -25.94
N GLY A 12 39.53 -23.90 -25.52
CA GLY A 12 38.36 -24.40 -24.78
C GLY A 12 38.45 -24.30 -23.25
N GLY A 13 39.62 -23.99 -22.68
CA GLY A 13 39.77 -23.68 -21.25
C GLY A 13 39.68 -22.18 -21.04
N GLY A 14 38.45 -21.65 -21.03
CA GLY A 14 38.13 -20.22 -20.90
C GLY A 14 39.17 -19.46 -20.09
N GLY A 15 39.87 -18.53 -20.73
CA GLY A 15 41.00 -17.83 -20.14
C GLY A 15 40.64 -17.06 -18.87
N ILE A 16 41.67 -16.63 -18.13
CA ILE A 16 41.51 -15.73 -16.98
C ILE A 16 40.71 -14.50 -17.45
N ALA A 17 39.58 -14.25 -16.78
CA ALA A 17 38.73 -13.11 -17.12
C ALA A 17 39.54 -11.83 -17.00
N SER A 18 39.52 -11.02 -18.07
CA SER A 18 40.18 -9.71 -18.05
C SER A 18 39.58 -8.83 -16.94
N GLU A 19 40.34 -7.88 -16.42
CA GLU A 19 39.86 -6.94 -15.40
C GLU A 19 38.55 -6.24 -15.83
N SER A 20 38.42 -5.97 -17.13
CA SER A 20 37.20 -5.38 -17.72
C SER A 20 35.94 -6.26 -17.53
N GLN A 21 36.07 -7.58 -17.69
CA GLN A 21 34.98 -8.53 -17.53
C GLN A 21 34.60 -8.66 -16.04
N PHE A 22 35.59 -8.68 -15.16
CA PHE A 22 35.36 -8.70 -13.71
C PHE A 22 34.61 -7.44 -13.25
N ASN A 23 34.99 -6.28 -13.77
CA ASN A 23 34.31 -5.02 -13.48
C ASN A 23 32.86 -5.00 -14.00
N LEU A 24 32.58 -5.58 -15.17
CA LEU A 24 31.21 -5.71 -15.69
C LEU A 24 30.36 -6.65 -14.85
N GLN A 25 30.92 -7.80 -14.43
CA GLN A 25 30.23 -8.74 -13.56
C GLN A 25 29.87 -8.09 -12.22
N ARG A 26 30.83 -7.39 -11.59
CA ARG A 26 30.60 -6.67 -10.34
C ARG A 26 29.46 -5.64 -10.47
N ARG A 27 29.39 -4.90 -11.59
CA ARG A 27 28.30 -3.94 -11.82
C ARG A 27 26.94 -4.61 -11.93
N LYS A 28 26.86 -5.76 -12.61
CA LYS A 28 25.61 -6.55 -12.73
C LYS A 28 25.15 -7.10 -11.39
N GLU A 29 26.07 -7.56 -10.55
CA GLU A 29 25.77 -8.04 -9.20
C GLU A 29 25.20 -6.91 -8.32
N VAL A 30 25.85 -5.74 -8.32
CA VAL A 30 25.34 -4.55 -7.62
C VAL A 30 23.94 -4.16 -8.13
N GLU A 31 23.73 -4.20 -9.44
CA GLU A 31 22.41 -3.90 -10.03
C GLU A 31 21.35 -4.92 -9.60
N SER A 32 21.68 -6.21 -9.56
CA SER A 32 20.77 -7.27 -9.10
C SER A 32 20.39 -7.10 -7.63
N LEU A 33 21.35 -6.69 -6.78
CA LEU A 33 21.10 -6.43 -5.36
C LEU A 33 20.18 -5.22 -5.17
N LEU A 34 20.44 -4.13 -5.89
CA LEU A 34 19.63 -2.90 -5.78
C LEU A 34 18.22 -3.07 -6.34
N SER A 35 18.06 -3.88 -7.40
CA SER A 35 16.75 -4.21 -7.97
C SER A 35 15.86 -5.04 -7.02
N LYS A 36 16.38 -5.50 -5.87
CA LYS A 36 15.67 -6.32 -4.87
C LYS A 36 14.98 -7.56 -5.45
N GLY A 37 15.51 -8.09 -6.56
CA GLY A 37 14.92 -9.21 -7.28
C GLY A 37 13.63 -8.89 -8.06
N GLU A 38 13.28 -7.61 -8.24
CA GLU A 38 12.11 -7.20 -9.03
C GLU A 38 12.36 -7.42 -10.54
N ASN A 39 11.46 -8.16 -11.20
CA ASN A 39 11.51 -8.37 -12.63
C ASN A 39 10.79 -7.24 -13.37
N VAL A 40 11.57 -6.28 -13.88
CA VAL A 40 11.04 -5.20 -14.73
C VAL A 40 10.83 -5.72 -16.15
N PRO A 41 9.59 -5.69 -16.69
CA PRO A 41 9.29 -6.17 -18.03
C PRO A 41 9.73 -5.18 -19.10
N TYR A 42 9.72 -5.68 -20.33
CA TYR A 42 9.93 -4.84 -21.50
C TYR A 42 8.67 -4.07 -21.87
N THR A 43 8.84 -2.87 -22.41
CA THR A 43 7.72 -2.00 -22.83
C THR A 43 6.80 -2.64 -23.89
N PHE A 44 7.32 -3.58 -24.67
CA PHE A 44 6.59 -4.28 -25.72
C PHE A 44 5.98 -5.62 -25.26
N GLN A 45 6.26 -6.06 -24.04
CA GLN A 45 5.59 -7.24 -23.49
C GLN A 45 4.22 -6.80 -23.03
N ASP A 46 3.18 -7.39 -23.62
CA ASP A 46 1.81 -7.18 -23.17
C ASP A 46 1.74 -7.46 -21.68
N GLU A 47 1.24 -6.46 -20.94
CA GLU A 47 1.09 -6.50 -19.49
C GLU A 47 0.17 -7.66 -19.13
N LYS A 48 0.74 -8.84 -18.84
CA LYS A 48 0.00 -9.85 -18.06
C LYS A 48 -0.11 -9.27 -16.66
N ASP A 49 -1.24 -8.62 -16.41
CA ASP A 49 -1.60 -7.83 -15.21
C ASP A 49 -1.53 -8.60 -13.86
N ASP A 50 -1.05 -9.84 -13.85
CA ASP A 50 -1.10 -10.73 -12.69
C ASP A 50 -0.02 -10.41 -11.62
N GLN A 51 1.00 -9.60 -11.94
CA GLN A 51 2.04 -9.18 -10.98
C GLN A 51 1.96 -7.68 -10.67
N VAL A 52 1.50 -7.38 -9.45
CA VAL A 52 1.52 -6.02 -8.89
C VAL A 52 2.97 -5.57 -8.70
N ARG A 53 3.37 -4.54 -9.44
CA ARG A 53 4.72 -3.96 -9.40
C ARG A 53 4.85 -2.91 -8.32
N SER A 54 6.07 -2.75 -7.80
CA SER A 54 6.36 -1.68 -6.84
C SER A 54 6.28 -0.30 -7.49
N ASN A 55 6.76 -0.20 -8.74
CA ASN A 55 6.73 1.03 -9.52
C ASN A 55 6.19 0.78 -10.95
N PRO A 56 4.92 1.11 -11.24
CA PRO A 56 4.29 0.80 -12.54
C PRO A 56 4.77 1.67 -13.71
N TYR A 57 5.73 2.59 -13.50
CA TYR A 57 6.20 3.52 -14.54
C TYR A 57 7.56 3.18 -15.12
N ILE A 58 8.29 2.24 -14.52
CA ILE A 58 9.64 1.86 -14.96
C ILE A 58 9.54 0.62 -15.84
N TYR A 59 10.16 0.68 -17.01
CA TYR A 59 10.17 -0.39 -18.01
C TYR A 59 11.56 -0.56 -18.59
N LYS A 60 11.80 -1.69 -19.26
CA LYS A 60 12.95 -1.86 -20.15
C LYS A 60 12.54 -1.57 -21.59
N ASN A 61 13.30 -0.73 -22.29
CA ASN A 61 13.10 -0.56 -23.73
C ASN A 61 13.59 -1.80 -24.50
N HIS A 62 13.40 -1.83 -25.82
CA HIS A 62 13.90 -2.91 -26.69
C HIS A 62 15.42 -3.11 -26.63
N SER A 63 16.18 -2.09 -26.24
CA SER A 63 17.63 -2.16 -26.03
C SER A 63 18.04 -2.63 -24.62
N GLY A 64 17.08 -2.98 -23.76
CA GLY A 64 17.34 -3.38 -22.37
C GLY A 64 17.67 -2.23 -21.41
N LYS A 65 17.62 -0.97 -21.84
CA LYS A 65 17.80 0.20 -20.98
C LYS A 65 16.52 0.52 -20.22
N LEU A 66 16.68 0.98 -18.98
CA LEU A 66 15.57 1.35 -18.12
C LEU A 66 14.98 2.69 -18.57
N VAL A 67 13.66 2.79 -18.65
CA VAL A 67 12.94 4.00 -19.07
C VAL A 67 11.80 4.30 -18.11
N CYS A 68 11.59 5.57 -17.80
CA CYS A 68 10.41 6.03 -17.08
C CYS A 68 9.35 6.49 -18.08
N LYS A 69 8.24 5.75 -18.21
CA LYS A 69 7.14 6.07 -19.14
C LYS A 69 6.49 7.42 -18.83
N LEU A 70 6.45 7.80 -17.55
CA LEU A 70 5.84 9.04 -17.10
C LEU A 70 6.67 10.29 -17.45
N CYS A 71 7.99 10.20 -17.33
CA CYS A 71 8.90 11.32 -17.56
C CYS A 71 9.55 11.33 -18.95
N ASN A 72 9.38 10.24 -19.70
CA ASN A 72 10.10 9.95 -20.94
C ASN A 72 11.63 10.14 -20.79
N THR A 73 12.19 9.55 -19.72
CA THR A 73 13.62 9.60 -19.42
C THR A 73 14.23 8.21 -19.47
N MET A 74 15.45 8.13 -20.00
CA MET A 74 16.24 6.91 -20.07
C MET A 74 17.28 6.87 -18.95
N HIS A 75 17.43 5.71 -18.32
CA HIS A 75 18.33 5.44 -17.20
C HIS A 75 19.25 4.27 -17.55
N MET A 76 20.54 4.40 -17.22
CA MET A 76 21.56 3.41 -17.56
C MET A 76 21.72 2.32 -16.51
N SER A 77 21.32 2.59 -15.26
CA SER A 77 21.43 1.67 -14.13
C SER A 77 20.26 1.86 -13.18
N TRP A 78 20.00 0.85 -12.34
CA TRP A 78 18.98 0.95 -11.31
C TRP A 78 19.21 2.11 -10.32
N SER A 79 20.45 2.38 -9.91
CA SER A 79 20.76 3.54 -9.04
C SER A 79 20.34 4.87 -9.67
N SER A 80 20.43 5.00 -11.00
CA SER A 80 19.93 6.17 -11.73
C SER A 80 18.40 6.28 -11.65
N VAL A 81 17.70 5.14 -11.67
CA VAL A 81 16.25 5.06 -11.48
C VAL A 81 15.86 5.48 -10.07
N GLU A 82 16.53 4.99 -9.03
CA GLU A 82 16.23 5.37 -7.64
C GLU A 82 16.38 6.88 -7.42
N ARG A 83 17.46 7.46 -7.93
CA ARG A 83 17.67 8.92 -7.89
C ARG A 83 16.60 9.68 -8.68
N HIS A 84 16.12 9.11 -9.77
CA HIS A 84 15.03 9.69 -10.56
C HIS A 84 13.70 9.66 -9.81
N LEU A 85 13.36 8.53 -9.18
CA LEU A 85 12.14 8.36 -8.37
C LEU A 85 12.13 9.30 -7.17
N GLY A 86 13.28 9.47 -6.49
CA GLY A 86 13.46 10.46 -5.42
C GLY A 86 13.58 11.92 -5.92
N GLY A 87 13.55 12.14 -7.24
CA GLY A 87 13.71 13.46 -7.85
C GLY A 87 12.40 14.25 -7.95
N LYS A 88 12.49 15.58 -7.77
CA LYS A 88 11.33 16.49 -7.86
C LYS A 88 10.60 16.41 -9.20
N LYS A 89 11.32 16.26 -10.32
CA LYS A 89 10.73 16.17 -11.68
C LYS A 89 9.77 14.98 -11.79
N HIS A 90 10.16 13.82 -11.26
CA HIS A 90 9.31 12.63 -11.28
C HIS A 90 8.05 12.85 -10.45
N GLY A 91 8.20 13.29 -9.20
CA GLY A 91 7.08 13.60 -8.31
C GLY A 91 6.08 14.60 -8.92
N LEU A 92 6.57 15.67 -9.54
CA LEU A 92 5.71 16.66 -10.23
C LEU A 92 4.91 16.04 -11.39
N ASN A 93 5.49 15.13 -12.16
CA ASN A 93 4.77 14.45 -13.24
C ASN A 93 3.74 13.45 -12.70
N VAL A 94 4.00 12.81 -11.55
CA VAL A 94 3.02 11.95 -10.86
C VAL A 94 1.81 12.77 -10.45
N LEU A 95 2.04 13.93 -9.83
CA LEU A 95 0.99 14.88 -9.44
C LEU A 95 0.15 15.34 -10.65
N ARG A 96 0.81 15.73 -11.75
CA ARG A 96 0.12 16.13 -12.99
C ARG A 96 -0.73 14.99 -13.57
N ARG A 97 -0.22 13.75 -13.54
CA ARG A 97 -0.97 12.58 -13.98
C ARG A 97 -2.16 12.30 -13.08
N GLY A 98 -2.01 12.43 -11.76
CA GLY A 98 -3.12 12.34 -10.81
C GLY A 98 -4.24 13.32 -11.14
N ILE A 99 -3.89 14.60 -11.35
CA ILE A 99 -4.85 15.64 -11.78
C ILE A 99 -5.50 15.28 -13.12
N SER A 100 -4.74 14.75 -14.07
CA SER A 100 -5.29 14.33 -15.37
C SER A 100 -6.28 13.17 -15.24
N ILE A 101 -5.99 12.19 -14.38
CA ILE A 101 -6.86 11.03 -14.14
C ILE A 101 -8.17 11.51 -13.50
N GLU A 102 -8.10 12.33 -12.46
CA GLU A 102 -9.27 12.92 -11.79
C GLU A 102 -10.13 13.73 -12.78
N LYS A 103 -9.50 14.58 -13.59
CA LYS A 103 -10.19 15.35 -14.64
C LYS A 103 -10.86 14.44 -15.68
N SER A 104 -10.19 13.36 -16.10
CA SER A 104 -10.75 12.41 -17.07
C SER A 104 -11.89 11.56 -16.50
N SER A 105 -11.94 11.36 -15.18
CA SER A 105 -13.00 10.59 -14.50
C SER A 105 -14.31 11.36 -14.26
N LEU A 106 -14.46 12.58 -14.82
CA LEU A 106 -15.62 13.49 -14.71
C LEU A 106 -15.86 14.07 -13.29
N GLY A 107 -15.55 15.37 -13.12
CA GLY A 107 -16.41 16.29 -12.36
C GLY A 107 -16.32 16.32 -10.82
N ARG A 108 -15.19 15.98 -10.19
CA ARG A 108 -14.98 16.30 -8.76
C ARG A 108 -13.68 17.07 -8.59
N GLU A 109 -13.82 18.38 -8.51
CA GLU A 109 -12.77 19.25 -8.00
C GLU A 109 -12.42 18.84 -6.56
N GLY A 110 -11.13 18.65 -6.31
CA GLY A 110 -10.56 18.84 -4.99
C GLY A 110 -9.70 17.69 -4.47
N GLN A 111 -8.45 18.05 -4.16
CA GLN A 111 -7.62 17.54 -3.06
C GLN A 111 -6.37 16.69 -3.39
N THR A 112 -5.64 16.99 -4.47
CA THR A 112 -4.38 16.28 -4.78
C THR A 112 -3.17 16.59 -3.89
N THR A 113 -3.14 17.74 -3.19
CA THR A 113 -1.97 18.14 -2.38
C THR A 113 -1.97 17.59 -0.96
N HIS A 114 -3.12 17.10 -0.47
CA HIS A 114 -3.25 16.55 0.88
C HIS A 114 -2.81 15.07 0.94
N ASP A 115 -2.87 14.36 -0.19
CA ASP A 115 -2.71 12.91 -0.24
C ASP A 115 -1.31 12.41 0.10
N PHE A 116 -0.23 13.06 -0.34
CA PHE A 116 1.12 12.54 -0.08
C PHE A 116 1.53 12.68 1.40
N ARG A 117 1.28 13.85 2.00
CA ARG A 117 1.54 14.08 3.42
C ARG A 117 0.63 13.21 4.29
N GLN A 118 -0.60 12.98 3.83
CA GLN A 118 -1.54 12.07 4.49
C GLN A 118 -1.13 10.61 4.34
N GLN A 119 -0.62 10.18 3.19
CA GLN A 119 -0.09 8.84 2.96
C GLN A 119 1.16 8.56 3.80
N GLN A 120 2.11 9.50 3.90
CA GLN A 120 3.26 9.35 4.79
C GLN A 120 2.83 9.25 6.25
N LYS A 121 1.92 10.12 6.71
CA LYS A 121 1.32 10.02 8.05
C LYS A 121 0.59 8.70 8.28
N ILE A 122 -0.07 8.15 7.26
CA ILE A 122 -0.73 6.84 7.32
C ILE A 122 0.29 5.71 7.46
N ILE A 123 1.42 5.76 6.73
CA ILE A 123 2.47 4.74 6.80
C ILE A 123 3.16 4.78 8.18
N GLU A 124 3.51 5.97 8.66
CA GLU A 124 4.06 6.18 10.00
C GLU A 124 3.07 5.72 11.09
N ALA A 125 1.79 6.07 10.95
CA ALA A 125 0.75 5.61 11.86
C ALA A 125 0.63 4.07 11.86
N LYS A 126 0.68 3.41 10.69
CA LYS A 126 0.64 1.95 10.58
C LYS A 126 1.81 1.28 11.30
N GLN A 127 3.02 1.83 11.19
CA GLN A 127 4.20 1.28 11.87
C GLN A 127 4.16 1.47 13.39
N SER A 128 3.51 2.54 13.84
CA SER A 128 3.32 2.82 15.26
C SER A 128 2.21 2.01 15.93
N LEU A 129 1.29 1.39 15.17
CA LEU A 129 0.16 0.66 15.74
C LEU A 129 0.64 -0.63 16.43
N LYS A 130 0.46 -0.71 17.76
CA LYS A 130 0.65 -1.95 18.52
C LYS A 130 -0.62 -2.79 18.41
N ASN A 131 -0.53 -3.96 17.79
CA ASN A 131 -1.63 -4.92 17.76
C ASN A 131 -1.39 -6.01 18.81
N ASN A 132 -2.20 -5.99 19.87
CA ASN A 132 -2.08 -6.95 20.98
C ASN A 132 -2.76 -8.29 20.68
N GLY A 133 -3.32 -8.49 19.48
CA GLY A 133 -3.93 -9.74 19.04
C GLY A 133 -5.28 -10.06 19.70
N THR A 134 -5.63 -9.39 20.80
CA THR A 134 -6.90 -9.56 21.51
C THR A 134 -8.08 -9.04 20.70
N ILE A 135 -9.11 -9.87 20.54
CA ILE A 135 -10.37 -9.52 19.89
C ILE A 135 -11.34 -9.00 20.95
N PRO A 136 -11.92 -7.80 20.79
CA PRO A 136 -12.88 -7.28 21.76
C PRO A 136 -14.16 -8.11 21.78
N VAL A 137 -14.76 -8.26 22.97
CA VAL A 137 -16.04 -8.97 23.13
C VAL A 137 -17.17 -8.09 22.63
N CYS A 138 -17.96 -8.59 21.68
CA CYS A 138 -19.03 -7.85 21.03
C CYS A 138 -20.39 -8.49 21.30
N LYS A 139 -21.38 -7.68 21.65
CA LYS A 139 -22.79 -8.05 21.72
C LYS A 139 -23.56 -7.30 20.65
N ILE A 140 -24.43 -8.02 19.95
CA ILE A 140 -25.21 -7.48 18.83
C ILE A 140 -26.68 -7.66 19.16
N ALA A 141 -27.46 -6.60 19.03
CA ALA A 141 -28.90 -6.60 19.26
C ALA A 141 -29.61 -5.89 18.13
N THR A 142 -30.73 -6.44 17.65
CA THR A 142 -31.62 -5.75 16.71
C THR A 142 -32.52 -4.78 17.49
N VAL A 143 -32.57 -3.52 17.09
CA VAL A 143 -33.30 -2.46 17.80
C VAL A 143 -34.35 -1.85 16.87
N LYS A 144 -35.62 -1.83 17.26
CA LYS A 144 -36.68 -1.19 16.47
C LYS A 144 -36.86 0.26 16.91
N ASN A 145 -36.91 1.19 15.96
CA ASN A 145 -37.19 2.59 16.26
C ASN A 145 -38.68 2.74 16.64
N PRO A 146 -39.02 3.31 17.82
CA PRO A 146 -40.40 3.41 18.29
C PRO A 146 -41.27 4.36 17.44
N LYS A 147 -40.68 5.37 16.78
CA LYS A 147 -41.44 6.36 15.99
C LYS A 147 -41.67 5.93 14.54
N ASN A 148 -40.68 5.28 13.94
CA ASN A 148 -40.66 5.01 12.50
C ASN A 148 -40.90 3.52 12.18
N GLY A 149 -40.84 2.64 13.17
CA GLY A 149 -40.97 1.19 12.99
C GLY A 149 -39.78 0.50 12.30
N SER A 150 -38.79 1.25 11.81
CA SER A 150 -37.58 0.75 11.16
C SER A 150 -36.73 -0.11 12.11
N VAL A 151 -36.09 -1.15 11.58
CA VAL A 151 -35.27 -2.10 12.34
C VAL A 151 -33.80 -1.77 12.18
N GLY A 152 -33.12 -1.49 13.29
CA GLY A 152 -31.70 -1.20 13.41
C GLY A 152 -30.87 -2.32 14.00
N LEU A 153 -29.56 -2.13 13.96
CA LEU A 153 -28.55 -2.96 14.61
C LEU A 153 -27.80 -2.11 15.66
N ALA A 154 -27.88 -2.50 16.92
CA ALA A 154 -27.05 -1.96 17.99
C ALA A 154 -25.90 -2.91 18.27
N ILE A 155 -24.69 -2.36 18.34
CA ILE A 155 -23.48 -3.11 18.62
C ILE A 155 -22.85 -2.52 19.87
N GLN A 156 -22.72 -3.37 20.89
CA GLN A 156 -22.00 -3.06 22.11
C GLN A 156 -20.66 -3.77 22.07
N VAL A 157 -19.59 -2.99 21.96
CA VAL A 157 -18.21 -3.51 21.97
C VAL A 157 -17.63 -3.22 23.35
N ASN A 158 -17.24 -4.27 24.07
CA ASN A 158 -16.55 -4.12 25.34
C ASN A 158 -15.03 -4.10 25.10
N TYR A 159 -14.42 -2.95 25.36
CA TYR A 159 -12.98 -2.76 25.33
C TYR A 159 -12.38 -3.12 26.70
N SER A 160 -12.82 -4.24 27.28
CA SER A 160 -12.24 -4.74 28.52
C SER A 160 -11.02 -5.55 28.16
N SER A 161 -9.86 -4.95 28.32
CA SER A 161 -8.62 -5.71 28.44
C SER A 161 -7.80 -5.02 29.50
N GLU A 162 -7.58 -5.76 30.57
CA GLU A 162 -6.59 -5.53 31.61
C GLU A 162 -5.19 -5.50 30.97
N VAL A 163 -4.86 -4.44 30.25
CA VAL A 163 -3.56 -4.27 29.58
C VAL A 163 -3.00 -2.91 29.96
N LYS A 164 -2.26 -2.94 31.08
CA LYS A 164 -1.13 -2.07 31.41
C LYS A 164 -1.19 -0.67 30.77
N GLU A 165 -2.00 0.21 31.35
CA GLU A 165 -1.85 1.66 31.18
C GLU A 165 -0.44 2.15 31.59
N ASN A 166 0.34 1.32 32.30
CA ASN A 166 1.62 1.70 32.92
C ASN A 166 2.83 1.89 31.99
N SER A 167 2.69 2.00 30.66
CA SER A 167 3.89 2.26 29.82
C SER A 167 3.70 2.99 28.49
N VAL A 168 2.56 3.63 28.22
CA VAL A 168 2.39 4.39 26.96
C VAL A 168 1.64 5.71 27.21
N ASP A 169 2.15 6.51 28.16
CA ASP A 169 1.79 7.92 28.29
C ASP A 169 2.57 8.73 27.25
N SER A 170 2.16 8.62 25.98
CA SER A 170 2.41 9.66 25.00
C SER A 170 1.05 10.26 24.67
N ASP A 171 0.82 11.47 25.20
CA ASP A 171 -0.48 12.14 25.36
C ASP A 171 -1.35 12.26 24.09
N ASP A 172 -0.79 12.02 22.90
CA ASP A 172 -1.46 12.26 21.63
C ASP A 172 -2.42 11.14 21.17
N LYS A 173 -2.30 9.90 21.67
CA LYS A 173 -3.12 8.76 21.19
C LYS A 173 -4.06 8.11 22.22
N ALA A 174 -3.81 8.31 23.52
CA ALA A 174 -4.63 7.70 24.57
C ALA A 174 -6.09 8.21 24.61
N LYS A 175 -6.38 9.38 24.01
CA LYS A 175 -7.72 10.00 23.99
C LYS A 175 -8.56 9.73 22.73
N VAL A 176 -8.06 8.98 21.75
CA VAL A 176 -8.80 8.77 20.50
C VAL A 176 -9.92 7.73 20.72
N PRO A 177 -11.21 8.08 20.53
CA PRO A 177 -12.30 7.13 20.65
C PRO A 177 -12.29 6.11 19.50
N PRO A 178 -12.99 4.98 19.62
CA PRO A 178 -13.07 4.00 18.55
C PRO A 178 -13.60 4.61 17.25
N LEU A 179 -12.96 4.20 16.16
CA LEU A 179 -13.26 4.63 14.80
C LEU A 179 -14.05 3.52 14.10
N ILE A 180 -15.11 3.93 13.42
CA ILE A 180 -15.96 3.03 12.64
C ILE A 180 -15.87 3.41 11.16
N ARG A 181 -15.76 2.43 10.28
CA ARG A 181 -15.78 2.62 8.83
C ARG A 181 -16.58 1.51 8.17
N ILE A 182 -17.40 1.88 7.19
CA ILE A 182 -18.04 0.92 6.31
C ILE A 182 -17.07 0.62 5.17
N VAL A 183 -16.77 -0.66 4.96
CA VAL A 183 -15.85 -1.14 3.92
C VAL A 183 -16.59 -2.10 3.01
N SER A 184 -16.37 -1.96 1.70
CA SER A 184 -16.90 -2.90 0.72
C SER A 184 -16.07 -4.18 0.70
N GLY A 185 -16.69 -5.34 0.50
CA GLY A 185 -15.98 -6.61 0.38
C GLY A 185 -15.02 -6.70 -0.82
N LEU A 186 -15.06 -5.72 -1.72
CA LEU A 186 -14.11 -5.57 -2.83
C LEU A 186 -12.72 -5.12 -2.35
N GLU A 187 -12.63 -4.44 -1.21
CA GLU A 187 -11.38 -3.93 -0.62
C GLU A 187 -10.68 -4.97 0.29
N LEU A 188 -11.33 -6.10 0.58
CA LEU A 188 -10.77 -7.14 1.44
C LEU A 188 -9.81 -8.05 0.65
N SER A 189 -8.73 -8.48 1.32
CA SER A 189 -7.78 -9.45 0.75
C SER A 189 -8.46 -10.77 0.36
N ASP A 190 -9.53 -11.14 1.07
CA ASP A 190 -10.30 -12.34 0.80
C ASP A 190 -11.28 -12.12 -0.36
N THR A 191 -10.95 -12.70 -1.50
CA THR A 191 -11.73 -12.61 -2.76
C THR A 191 -13.13 -13.23 -2.67
N LYS A 192 -13.46 -13.91 -1.58
CA LYS A 192 -14.67 -14.74 -1.40
C LYS A 192 -15.93 -13.93 -1.05
N GLN A 193 -15.81 -12.71 -0.53
CA GLN A 193 -16.97 -11.95 0.01
C GLN A 193 -17.19 -10.59 -0.65
N LYS A 194 -16.97 -10.48 -1.97
CA LYS A 194 -17.01 -9.22 -2.73
C LYS A 194 -18.35 -8.46 -2.70
N GLY A 195 -19.47 -9.17 -2.58
CA GLY A 195 -20.82 -8.58 -2.63
C GLY A 195 -21.36 -8.04 -1.30
N LYS A 196 -20.63 -8.23 -0.20
CA LYS A 196 -21.08 -7.82 1.14
C LYS A 196 -20.40 -6.52 1.57
N LYS A 197 -21.07 -5.75 2.42
CA LYS A 197 -20.47 -4.62 3.11
C LYS A 197 -20.12 -5.05 4.54
N PHE A 198 -19.05 -4.50 5.07
CA PHE A 198 -18.53 -4.80 6.39
C PHE A 198 -18.48 -3.54 7.22
N LEU A 199 -18.95 -3.65 8.46
CA LEU A 199 -18.71 -2.62 9.47
C LEU A 199 -17.39 -2.95 10.16
N VAL A 200 -16.42 -2.06 9.99
CA VAL A 200 -15.10 -2.13 10.60
C VAL A 200 -15.10 -1.28 11.86
N ILE A 201 -14.77 -1.88 13.00
CA ILE A 201 -14.58 -1.16 14.27
C ILE A 201 -13.10 -1.30 14.64
N ALA A 202 -12.42 -0.18 14.79
CA ALA A 202 -11.00 -0.11 15.11
C ALA A 202 -10.78 0.69 16.40
N TYR A 203 -9.97 0.13 17.29
CA TYR A 203 -9.52 0.76 18.52
C TYR A 203 -8.11 0.26 18.83
N GLU A 204 -7.14 1.15 18.95
CA GLU A 204 -5.79 0.79 19.39
C GLU A 204 -5.85 0.45 20.89
N PRO A 205 -5.27 -0.67 21.38
CA PRO A 205 -4.35 -1.63 20.74
C PRO A 205 -4.99 -2.96 20.28
N LEU A 206 -6.32 -3.01 20.20
CA LEU A 206 -7.06 -4.25 19.93
C LEU A 206 -7.07 -4.61 18.44
N LYS A 207 -7.32 -5.89 18.17
CA LYS A 207 -7.51 -6.37 16.79
C LYS A 207 -8.80 -5.78 16.22
N ILE A 208 -8.74 -5.40 14.93
CA ILE A 208 -9.86 -4.84 14.18
C ILE A 208 -11.01 -5.85 14.12
N LEU A 209 -12.22 -5.40 14.46
CA LEU A 209 -13.44 -6.19 14.34
C LEU A 209 -14.09 -5.96 12.96
N LEU A 210 -14.49 -7.05 12.30
CA LEU A 210 -15.20 -7.03 11.02
C LEU A 210 -16.56 -7.71 11.19
N LEU A 211 -17.64 -6.96 10.94
CA LEU A 211 -19.01 -7.50 10.95
C LEU A 211 -19.62 -7.42 9.56
N SER A 212 -19.98 -8.57 8.98
CA SER A 212 -20.67 -8.61 7.68
C SER A 212 -22.14 -8.25 7.85
N TYR A 213 -22.68 -7.43 6.96
CA TYR A 213 -24.10 -7.12 6.94
C TYR A 213 -24.62 -7.03 5.49
N LEU A 214 -25.95 -7.11 5.32
CA LEU A 214 -26.59 -7.21 4.00
C LEU A 214 -27.33 -5.95 3.52
N GLN A 215 -27.65 -4.98 4.40
CA GLN A 215 -28.61 -3.92 4.09
C GLN A 215 -28.02 -2.58 3.62
N THR A 216 -28.88 -1.75 3.00
CA THR A 216 -28.52 -0.65 2.08
C THR A 216 -28.55 0.75 2.70
N LYS A 217 -29.26 0.98 3.82
CA LYS A 217 -29.44 2.31 4.45
C LYS A 217 -29.05 2.33 5.94
N TYR A 218 -28.52 3.46 6.43
CA TYR A 218 -28.04 3.61 7.82
C TYR A 218 -28.28 5.01 8.38
N TYR A 219 -28.51 5.09 9.70
CA TYR A 219 -28.25 6.26 10.52
C TYR A 219 -27.36 5.86 11.69
N SER A 220 -26.30 6.63 11.94
CA SER A 220 -25.37 6.40 13.05
C SER A 220 -25.68 7.36 14.20
N ALA A 221 -26.19 6.85 15.31
CA ALA A 221 -26.23 7.59 16.57
C ALA A 221 -25.04 7.16 17.45
N LYS A 222 -24.15 8.10 17.74
CA LYS A 222 -22.92 7.85 18.50
C LYS A 222 -23.11 8.31 19.95
N THR A 223 -23.00 7.39 20.90
CA THR A 223 -22.82 7.70 22.32
C THR A 223 -21.53 7.03 22.80
N MET A 224 -20.94 7.50 23.91
CA MET A 224 -19.65 6.99 24.41
C MET A 224 -19.63 5.47 24.68
N THR A 225 -20.80 4.86 24.88
CA THR A 225 -20.97 3.44 25.23
C THR A 225 -21.76 2.62 24.20
N TRP A 226 -22.55 3.27 23.34
CA TRP A 226 -23.36 2.62 22.32
C TRP A 226 -23.15 3.25 20.95
N THR A 227 -22.85 2.42 19.96
CA THR A 227 -23.04 2.77 18.55
C THR A 227 -24.33 2.11 18.09
N ILE A 228 -25.38 2.92 17.94
CA ILE A 228 -26.66 2.47 17.42
C ILE A 228 -26.67 2.81 15.93
N ILE A 229 -26.69 1.78 15.09
CA ILE A 229 -26.89 1.93 13.66
C ILE A 229 -28.36 1.61 13.39
N THR A 230 -29.22 2.61 13.25
CA THR A 230 -30.59 2.34 12.81
C THR A 230 -30.58 2.07 11.31
N MET A 231 -31.23 0.98 10.88
CA MET A 231 -31.37 0.61 9.48
C MET A 231 -32.82 0.90 9.06
N GLU A 232 -32.99 1.26 7.80
CA GLU A 232 -34.28 1.27 7.09
C GLU A 232 -34.31 0.14 6.08
#